data_AF-A0A920UK04-F1
#
_entry.id   AF-A0A920UK04-F1
#
_cell.length_a   1.000
_cell.length_b   1.000
_cell.length_c   1.000
_cell.angle_alpha   90.00
_cell.angle_beta   90.00
_cell.angle_gamma   90.00
#
_symmetry.space_group_name_H-M   'P 1'
#
loop_
_entity.id
_entity.type
_entity.pdbx_description
1 polymer ?
#
loop_
_entity_poly.entity_id
_entity_poly.type
_entity_poly.pdbx_seq_one_letter_code
_entity_poly.pdbx_strand_id
1 'polypeptide(L)'
;MLSNNPNIRELDLLMSSGEIVSSSLMSIALQELGLNSISLTGFQAGIDTNSTFGEAQIVSIDNKRINNEINKGRVVVIAGFQGYKKNFEITTLGRGGSDTTAVALAASLKADICEVYTDVKGIFTADPRIVKNAKKIDYLSYEDMLELANYGAKMHPRSIELGLHYDMPIFIKSFFESGTGTIICNMEKLNNLQKRGIIVNKITENRNKVTGVTSEGNISKITLHNFLTNQV
;
A
#
# COMPACT_ATOMS: atom_id res chain seq x y z
N MET A 1 4.60 -2.46 -29.11
CA MET A 1 5.26 -1.28 -28.49
C MET A 1 5.26 -0.15 -29.50
N LEU A 2 4.99 1.10 -29.08
CA LEU A 2 4.99 2.29 -29.93
C LEU A 2 6.40 2.69 -30.43
N SER A 3 7.46 2.35 -29.69
CA SER A 3 8.87 2.57 -30.04
C SER A 3 9.76 1.69 -29.15
N ASN A 4 10.98 1.37 -29.60
CA ASN A 4 11.99 0.63 -28.82
C ASN A 4 12.76 1.53 -27.84
N ASN A 5 12.70 2.85 -28.02
CA ASN A 5 13.33 3.82 -27.12
C ASN A 5 12.43 5.06 -27.00
N PRO A 6 11.25 4.93 -26.37
CA PRO A 6 10.35 6.07 -26.19
C PRO A 6 11.00 7.11 -25.26
N ASN A 7 10.71 8.39 -25.50
CA ASN A 7 11.06 9.42 -24.54
C ASN A 7 10.33 9.14 -23.21
N ILE A 8 11.07 8.96 -22.13
CA ILE A 8 10.52 8.55 -20.82
C ILE A 8 9.52 9.59 -20.29
N ARG A 9 9.73 10.88 -20.58
CA ARG A 9 8.77 11.93 -20.22
C ARG A 9 7.43 11.76 -20.92
N GLU A 10 7.44 11.44 -22.22
CA GLU A 10 6.20 11.17 -22.96
C GLU A 10 5.55 9.86 -22.51
N LEU A 11 6.36 8.89 -22.09
CA LEU A 11 5.85 7.65 -21.53
C LEU A 11 5.14 7.90 -20.19
N ASP A 12 5.67 8.77 -19.33
CA ASP A 12 4.99 9.14 -18.08
C ASP A 12 3.62 9.78 -18.35
N LEU A 13 3.56 10.70 -19.30
CA LEU A 13 2.30 11.31 -19.74
C LEU A 13 1.33 10.24 -20.28
N LEU A 14 1.80 9.35 -21.16
CA LEU A 14 0.99 8.26 -21.72
C LEU A 14 0.46 7.33 -20.63
N MET A 15 1.32 6.86 -19.73
CA MET A 15 0.96 5.91 -18.68
C MET A 15 0.00 6.52 -17.65
N SER A 16 0.14 7.81 -17.36
CA SER A 16 -0.78 8.53 -16.46
C SER A 16 -2.23 8.56 -16.95
N SER A 17 -2.44 8.52 -18.26
CA SER A 17 -3.77 8.63 -18.86
C SER A 17 -4.73 7.51 -18.41
N GLY A 18 -4.21 6.29 -18.19
CA GLY A 18 -5.02 5.17 -17.72
C GLY A 18 -5.62 5.42 -16.33
N GLU A 19 -4.85 6.00 -15.42
CA GLU A 19 -5.29 6.33 -14.06
C GLU A 19 -6.29 7.49 -14.06
N ILE A 20 -6.13 8.46 -14.97
CA ILE A 20 -7.08 9.57 -15.17
C ILE A 20 -8.43 9.03 -15.67
N VAL A 21 -8.41 8.11 -16.64
CA VAL A 21 -9.63 7.45 -17.14
C VAL A 21 -10.30 6.65 -16.03
N SER A 22 -9.56 5.77 -15.33
CA SER A 22 -10.12 4.93 -14.26
C SER A 22 -10.70 5.74 -13.10
N SER A 23 -9.99 6.75 -12.61
CA SER A 23 -10.48 7.61 -11.53
C SER A 23 -11.75 8.38 -11.91
N SER A 24 -11.83 8.85 -13.16
CA SER A 24 -13.02 9.55 -13.66
C SER A 24 -14.20 8.60 -13.79
N LEU A 25 -14.00 7.40 -14.35
CA LEU A 25 -15.03 6.37 -14.44
C LEU A 25 -15.55 5.97 -13.05
N MET A 26 -14.66 5.78 -12.07
CA MET A 26 -15.04 5.47 -10.70
C MET A 26 -15.87 6.60 -10.07
N SER A 27 -15.48 7.85 -10.27
CA SER A 27 -16.27 8.99 -9.77
C SER A 27 -17.66 9.08 -10.40
N ILE A 28 -17.80 8.78 -11.70
CA ILE A 28 -19.10 8.74 -12.39
C ILE A 28 -19.96 7.61 -11.81
N ALA A 29 -19.39 6.41 -11.65
CA ALA A 29 -20.11 5.27 -11.07
C ALA A 29 -20.59 5.56 -9.63
N LEU A 30 -19.77 6.21 -8.80
CA LEU A 30 -20.18 6.63 -7.45
C LEU A 30 -21.33 7.64 -7.50
N GLN A 31 -21.32 8.58 -8.45
CA GLN A 31 -22.41 9.53 -8.63
C GLN A 31 -23.71 8.86 -9.07
N GLU A 32 -23.66 7.86 -9.95
CA GLU A 32 -24.84 7.05 -10.31
C GLU A 32 -25.44 6.29 -9.13
N LEU A 33 -24.60 5.91 -8.16
CA LEU A 33 -25.03 5.31 -6.89
C LEU A 33 -25.55 6.34 -5.86
N GLY A 34 -25.65 7.62 -6.24
CA GLY A 34 -26.15 8.69 -5.38
C GLY A 34 -25.10 9.29 -4.43
N LEU A 35 -23.82 8.94 -4.58
CA LEU A 35 -22.73 9.49 -3.78
C LEU A 35 -22.15 10.74 -4.45
N ASN A 36 -22.01 11.82 -3.68
CA ASN A 36 -21.32 13.01 -4.17
C ASN A 36 -19.81 12.71 -4.29
N SER A 37 -19.30 12.63 -5.51
CA SER A 37 -17.90 12.25 -5.78
C SER A 37 -17.21 13.23 -6.72
N ILE A 38 -15.89 13.36 -6.62
CA ILE A 38 -15.05 14.13 -7.54
C ILE A 38 -13.74 13.37 -7.83
N SER A 39 -13.36 13.26 -9.10
CA SER A 39 -12.04 12.77 -9.47
C SER A 39 -11.00 13.90 -9.50
N LEU A 40 -9.77 13.60 -9.08
CA LEU A 40 -8.62 14.50 -9.13
C LEU A 40 -7.42 13.77 -9.74
N THR A 41 -6.67 14.45 -10.60
CA THR A 41 -5.34 13.97 -11.00
C THR A 41 -4.34 14.07 -9.84
N GLY A 42 -3.19 13.41 -9.93
CA GLY A 42 -2.11 13.58 -8.94
C GLY A 42 -1.67 15.04 -8.79
N PHE A 43 -1.68 15.81 -9.89
CA PHE A 43 -1.47 17.26 -9.87
C PHE A 43 -2.53 17.99 -9.04
N GLN A 44 -3.82 17.75 -9.31
CA GLN A 44 -4.92 18.40 -8.59
C GLN A 44 -5.00 17.97 -7.12
N ALA A 45 -4.51 16.77 -6.80
CA ALA A 45 -4.35 16.25 -5.44
C ALA A 45 -3.12 16.81 -4.72
N GLY A 46 -2.28 17.60 -5.39
CA GLY A 46 -1.12 18.26 -4.77
C GLY A 46 0.10 17.35 -4.58
N ILE A 47 0.23 16.25 -5.33
CA ILE A 47 1.34 15.28 -5.22
C ILE A 47 2.58 15.80 -5.97
N ASP A 48 3.46 16.49 -5.25
CA ASP A 48 4.74 17.01 -5.77
C ASP A 48 5.81 15.91 -5.77
N THR A 49 6.58 15.82 -6.85
CA THR A 49 7.59 14.80 -7.07
C THR A 49 8.92 15.38 -7.56
N ASN A 50 9.97 14.57 -7.48
CA ASN A 50 11.24 14.90 -8.12
C ASN A 50 11.18 14.75 -9.66
N SER A 51 12.26 15.09 -10.35
CA SER A 51 12.30 15.13 -11.83
C SER A 51 12.65 13.79 -12.49
N THR A 52 12.63 12.68 -11.75
CA THR A 52 13.05 11.37 -12.25
C THR A 52 11.88 10.66 -12.92
N PHE A 53 11.65 10.93 -14.21
CA PHE A 53 10.58 10.29 -14.97
C PHE A 53 10.66 8.75 -14.92
N GLY A 54 9.51 8.09 -14.90
CA GLY A 54 9.37 6.63 -14.81
C GLY A 54 9.45 6.05 -13.39
N GLU A 55 10.15 6.71 -12.46
CA GLU A 55 10.38 6.23 -11.09
C GLU A 55 10.45 7.38 -10.06
N ALA A 56 9.62 8.41 -10.25
CA ALA A 56 9.69 9.62 -9.45
C ALA A 56 9.41 9.37 -7.96
N GLN A 57 10.02 10.18 -7.10
CA GLN A 57 9.80 10.16 -5.66
C GLN A 57 8.84 11.26 -5.23
N ILE A 58 7.87 10.95 -4.37
CA ILE A 58 6.97 11.94 -3.76
C ILE A 58 7.81 12.78 -2.79
N VAL A 59 7.85 14.08 -3.03
CA VAL A 59 8.58 15.07 -2.21
C VAL A 59 7.64 15.65 -1.16
N SER A 60 6.42 16.00 -1.55
CA SER A 60 5.40 16.55 -0.64
C SER A 60 3.99 16.37 -1.19
N ILE A 61 2.98 16.55 -0.33
CA ILE A 61 1.57 16.54 -0.74
C ILE A 61 0.86 17.76 -0.14
N ASP A 62 0.34 18.66 -0.99
CA ASP A 62 -0.54 19.75 -0.56
C ASP A 62 -2.01 19.30 -0.51
N ASN A 63 -2.46 18.94 0.69
CA ASN A 63 -3.80 18.42 0.94
C ASN A 63 -4.93 19.46 0.89
N LYS A 64 -4.66 20.76 0.63
CA LYS A 64 -5.70 21.81 0.65
C LYS A 64 -6.89 21.47 -0.24
N ARG A 65 -6.63 21.04 -1.49
CA ARG A 65 -7.70 20.71 -2.43
C ARG A 65 -8.50 19.51 -1.94
N ILE A 66 -7.83 18.46 -1.48
CA ILE A 66 -8.47 17.24 -0.98
C ILE A 66 -9.36 17.58 0.23
N ASN A 67 -8.81 18.25 1.24
CA ASN A 67 -9.55 18.63 2.45
C ASN A 67 -10.77 19.51 2.15
N ASN A 68 -10.66 20.44 1.21
CA ASN A 68 -11.78 21.26 0.79
C ASN A 68 -12.93 20.44 0.19
N GLU A 69 -12.63 19.40 -0.58
CA GLU A 69 -13.66 18.53 -1.15
C GLU A 69 -14.25 17.57 -0.10
N ILE A 70 -13.42 17.01 0.79
CA ILE A 70 -13.88 16.20 1.92
C ILE A 70 -14.82 17.02 2.83
N ASN A 71 -14.48 18.28 3.13
CA ASN A 71 -15.31 19.17 3.95
C ASN A 71 -16.67 19.51 3.32
N LYS A 72 -16.83 19.31 2.00
CA LYS A 72 -18.12 19.41 1.30
C LYS A 72 -18.91 18.10 1.30
N GLY A 73 -18.44 17.09 2.03
CA GLY A 73 -19.04 15.76 2.08
C GLY A 73 -18.85 14.96 0.79
N ARG A 74 -17.79 15.23 0.01
CA ARG A 74 -17.50 14.50 -1.24
C ARG A 74 -16.57 13.33 -0.99
N VAL A 75 -16.81 12.23 -1.72
CA VAL A 75 -15.82 11.18 -1.95
C VAL A 75 -14.80 11.70 -2.96
N VAL A 76 -13.52 11.70 -2.60
CA VAL A 76 -12.44 12.18 -3.48
C VAL A 76 -11.73 10.98 -4.10
N VAL A 77 -11.83 10.84 -5.42
CA VAL A 77 -11.19 9.76 -6.18
C VAL A 77 -9.93 10.30 -6.82
N ILE A 78 -8.75 9.83 -6.39
CA ILE A 78 -7.48 10.35 -6.89
C ILE A 78 -6.89 9.36 -7.89
N ALA A 79 -6.47 9.86 -9.05
CA ALA A 79 -5.70 9.10 -10.02
C ALA A 79 -4.30 8.84 -9.44
N GLY A 80 -4.06 7.59 -9.00
CA GLY A 80 -2.81 7.17 -8.39
C GLY A 80 -1.64 7.07 -9.37
N PHE A 81 -0.50 6.56 -8.89
CA PHE A 81 0.71 6.28 -9.69
C PHE A 81 1.41 7.51 -10.31
N GLN A 82 0.77 8.67 -10.29
CA GLN A 82 1.28 9.90 -10.88
C GLN A 82 1.44 11.04 -9.86
N GLY A 83 2.33 11.97 -10.17
CA GLY A 83 2.48 13.26 -9.51
C GLY A 83 2.97 14.30 -10.51
N TYR A 84 3.46 15.42 -10.01
CA TYR A 84 4.01 16.49 -10.85
C TYR A 84 5.27 17.09 -10.23
N LYS A 85 6.12 17.65 -11.08
CA LYS A 85 7.26 18.46 -10.63
C LYS A 85 6.99 19.95 -10.83
N LYS A 86 7.85 20.82 -10.31
CA LYS A 86 7.72 22.30 -10.30
C LYS A 86 7.38 22.99 -11.63
N ASN A 87 7.62 22.37 -12.79
CA ASN A 87 7.27 22.91 -14.11
C ASN A 87 5.93 22.37 -14.65
N PHE A 88 5.12 21.74 -13.80
CA PHE A 88 3.81 21.14 -14.13
C PHE A 88 3.86 19.92 -15.06
N GLU A 89 5.02 19.27 -15.18
CA GLU A 89 5.09 18.01 -15.92
C GLU A 89 4.68 16.84 -15.05
N ILE A 90 3.87 15.97 -15.65
CA ILE A 90 3.45 14.71 -15.07
C ILE A 90 4.66 13.80 -14.96
N THR A 91 4.76 13.14 -13.82
CA THR A 91 5.74 12.09 -13.55
C THR A 91 5.02 10.87 -13.04
N THR A 92 5.59 9.69 -13.28
CA THR A 92 5.08 8.43 -12.73
C THR A 92 5.99 7.90 -11.64
N LEU A 93 5.41 7.19 -10.67
CA LEU A 93 6.11 6.71 -9.47
C LEU A 93 6.76 5.33 -9.67
N GLY A 94 6.66 4.75 -10.88
CA GLY A 94 7.14 3.41 -11.17
C GLY A 94 6.25 2.31 -10.60
N ARG A 95 6.81 1.09 -10.50
CA ARG A 95 6.06 -0.09 -10.03
C ARG A 95 5.50 0.13 -8.63
N GLY A 96 4.26 -0.31 -8.41
CA GLY A 96 3.56 -0.09 -7.14
C GLY A 96 3.24 1.38 -6.84
N GLY A 97 3.24 2.24 -7.87
CA GLY A 97 2.97 3.67 -7.69
C GLY A 97 1.59 3.95 -7.11
N SER A 98 0.57 3.16 -7.43
CA SER A 98 -0.78 3.34 -6.86
C SER A 98 -0.81 3.01 -5.36
N ASP A 99 -0.20 1.91 -4.92
CA ASP A 99 -0.04 1.59 -3.49
C ASP A 99 0.75 2.69 -2.77
N THR A 100 1.84 3.15 -3.38
CA THR A 100 2.68 4.24 -2.85
C THR A 100 1.89 5.52 -2.70
N THR A 101 1.04 5.84 -3.69
CA THR A 101 0.16 7.02 -3.67
C THR A 101 -0.85 6.91 -2.53
N ALA A 102 -1.50 5.75 -2.38
CA ALA A 102 -2.50 5.52 -1.35
C ALA A 102 -1.92 5.69 0.07
N VAL A 103 -0.76 5.06 0.34
CA VAL A 103 -0.11 5.16 1.65
C VAL A 103 0.40 6.58 1.93
N ALA A 104 0.99 7.25 0.93
CA ALA A 104 1.46 8.62 1.09
C ALA A 104 0.31 9.60 1.38
N LEU A 105 -0.81 9.47 0.68
CA LEU A 105 -2.02 10.26 0.93
C LEU A 105 -2.62 9.96 2.30
N ALA A 106 -2.72 8.69 2.68
CA ALA A 106 -3.22 8.31 4.01
C ALA A 106 -2.35 8.92 5.11
N ALA A 107 -1.03 8.85 4.98
CA ALA A 107 -0.08 9.46 5.90
C ALA A 107 -0.23 10.99 5.95
N SER A 108 -0.29 11.66 4.80
CA SER A 108 -0.38 13.13 4.75
C SER A 108 -1.71 13.65 5.30
N LEU A 109 -2.80 12.91 5.08
CA LEU A 109 -4.15 13.21 5.58
C LEU A 109 -4.35 12.78 7.04
N LYS A 110 -3.37 12.12 7.65
CA LYS A 110 -3.46 11.53 9.00
C LYS A 110 -4.66 10.59 9.14
N ALA A 111 -4.89 9.78 8.13
CA ALA A 111 -5.92 8.76 8.16
C ALA A 111 -5.65 7.74 9.29
N ASP A 112 -6.69 7.08 9.76
CA ASP A 112 -6.53 6.02 10.75
C ASP A 112 -5.90 4.75 10.16
N ILE A 113 -6.19 4.48 8.88
CA ILE A 113 -5.79 3.27 8.17
C ILE A 113 -5.79 3.51 6.66
N CYS A 114 -4.86 2.87 5.94
CA CYS A 114 -4.83 2.79 4.49
C CYS A 114 -5.32 1.41 4.05
N GLU A 115 -6.50 1.32 3.45
CA GLU A 115 -7.00 0.05 2.87
C GLU A 115 -6.49 -0.13 1.44
N VAL A 116 -5.89 -1.29 1.16
CA VAL A 116 -5.44 -1.70 -0.17
C VAL A 116 -6.31 -2.88 -0.61
N TYR A 117 -7.17 -2.64 -1.59
CA TYR A 117 -8.02 -3.69 -2.15
C TYR A 117 -7.33 -4.38 -3.34
N THR A 118 -7.38 -5.71 -3.35
CA THR A 118 -6.71 -6.55 -4.34
C THR A 118 -7.54 -7.80 -4.66
N ASP A 119 -7.07 -8.62 -5.58
CA ASP A 119 -7.69 -9.89 -6.00
C ASP A 119 -7.37 -11.08 -5.08
N VAL A 120 -6.51 -10.87 -4.08
CA VAL A 120 -6.13 -11.88 -3.08
C VAL A 120 -6.75 -11.57 -1.71
N LYS A 121 -6.97 -12.61 -0.91
CA LYS A 121 -7.61 -12.50 0.42
C LYS A 121 -6.75 -11.81 1.49
N GLY A 122 -5.50 -11.51 1.17
CA GLY A 122 -4.48 -11.04 2.09
C GLY A 122 -3.11 -11.57 1.67
N ILE A 123 -2.13 -11.41 2.54
CA ILE A 123 -0.81 -12.02 2.41
C ILE A 123 -0.86 -13.45 2.96
N PHE A 124 -0.17 -14.36 2.28
CA PHE A 124 -0.11 -15.78 2.64
C PHE A 124 1.31 -16.18 3.01
N THR A 125 1.46 -17.26 3.76
CA THR A 125 2.77 -17.83 4.15
C THR A 125 3.63 -18.29 2.96
N ALA A 126 3.00 -18.55 1.81
CA ALA A 126 3.62 -18.85 0.52
C ALA A 126 2.62 -18.53 -0.59
N ASP A 127 3.04 -18.55 -1.86
CA ASP A 127 2.10 -18.41 -2.98
C ASP A 127 1.06 -19.55 -2.96
N PRO A 128 -0.23 -19.28 -2.72
CA PRO A 128 -1.26 -20.32 -2.65
C PRO A 128 -1.52 -21.02 -3.98
N ARG A 129 -1.06 -20.43 -5.10
CA ARG A 129 -1.14 -21.07 -6.45
C ARG A 129 -0.13 -22.21 -6.58
N ILE A 130 0.95 -22.17 -5.82
CA ILE A 130 2.03 -23.17 -5.82
C ILE A 130 1.89 -24.10 -4.61
N VAL A 131 1.68 -23.53 -3.43
CA VAL A 131 1.62 -24.26 -2.15
C VAL A 131 0.17 -24.34 -1.68
N LYS A 132 -0.46 -25.51 -1.87
CA LYS A 132 -1.89 -25.72 -1.54
C LYS A 132 -2.26 -25.47 -0.07
N ASN A 133 -1.30 -25.66 0.84
CA ASN A 133 -1.50 -25.49 2.28
C ASN A 133 -1.05 -24.10 2.78
N ALA A 134 -0.81 -23.14 1.89
CA ALA A 134 -0.48 -21.78 2.28
C ALA A 134 -1.59 -21.18 3.15
N LYS A 135 -1.22 -20.61 4.29
CA LYS A 135 -2.16 -20.01 5.24
C LYS A 135 -2.17 -18.50 5.07
N LYS A 136 -3.35 -17.90 5.18
CA LYS A 136 -3.46 -16.44 5.24
C LYS A 136 -2.85 -15.95 6.55
N ILE A 137 -2.13 -14.85 6.44
CA ILE A 137 -1.52 -14.13 7.54
C ILE A 137 -2.47 -13.02 7.98
N ASP A 138 -2.92 -13.01 9.24
CA ASP A 138 -3.81 -11.95 9.72
C ASP A 138 -3.09 -10.64 10.02
N TYR A 139 -1.83 -10.74 10.48
CA TYR A 139 -1.01 -9.62 10.92
C TYR A 139 0.46 -9.80 10.49
N LEU A 140 1.08 -8.69 10.06
CA LEU A 140 2.53 -8.56 9.84
C LEU A 140 3.05 -7.26 10.46
N SER A 141 4.29 -7.30 10.95
CA SER A 141 5.08 -6.08 11.13
C SER A 141 5.47 -5.51 9.77
N TYR A 142 5.87 -4.24 9.73
CA TYR A 142 6.36 -3.64 8.48
C TYR A 142 7.62 -4.35 7.98
N GLU A 143 8.52 -4.72 8.89
CA GLU A 143 9.79 -5.40 8.60
C GLU A 143 9.55 -6.78 7.98
N ASP A 144 8.65 -7.58 8.57
CA ASP A 144 8.31 -8.90 8.03
C ASP A 144 7.65 -8.77 6.65
N MET A 145 6.82 -7.74 6.46
CA MET A 145 6.21 -7.49 5.15
C MET A 145 7.24 -7.02 4.12
N LEU A 146 8.23 -6.21 4.50
CA LEU A 146 9.34 -5.80 3.61
C LEU A 146 10.15 -7.00 3.16
N GLU A 147 10.47 -7.92 4.08
CA GLU A 147 11.14 -9.18 3.75
C GLU A 147 10.30 -9.97 2.74
N LEU A 148 9.00 -10.17 2.99
CA LEU A 148 8.11 -10.89 2.09
C LEU A 148 7.97 -10.22 0.71
N ALA A 149 7.86 -8.89 0.66
CA ALA A 149 7.75 -8.12 -0.58
C ALA A 149 9.01 -8.27 -1.46
N ASN A 150 10.20 -8.31 -0.85
CA ASN A 150 11.45 -8.55 -1.57
C ASN A 150 11.52 -9.97 -2.18
N TYR A 151 10.77 -10.92 -1.64
CA TYR A 151 10.63 -12.28 -2.19
C TYR A 151 9.38 -12.47 -3.08
N GLY A 152 8.72 -11.39 -3.47
CA GLY A 152 7.64 -11.41 -4.47
C GLY A 152 6.22 -11.47 -3.91
N ALA A 153 6.03 -11.24 -2.60
CA ALA A 153 4.69 -11.01 -2.07
C ALA A 153 4.05 -9.78 -2.74
N LYS A 154 2.72 -9.82 -2.91
CA LYS A 154 1.97 -8.85 -3.71
C LYS A 154 1.76 -7.53 -2.98
N MET A 155 2.81 -6.71 -2.92
CA MET A 155 2.83 -5.29 -2.52
C MET A 155 4.24 -4.74 -2.76
N HIS A 156 4.37 -3.50 -3.23
CA HIS A 156 5.69 -2.94 -3.51
C HIS A 156 6.41 -2.46 -2.22
N PRO A 157 7.72 -2.73 -2.02
CA PRO A 157 8.46 -2.33 -0.81
C PRO A 157 8.28 -0.85 -0.44
N ARG A 158 8.30 0.03 -1.45
CA ARG A 158 8.17 1.48 -1.26
C ARG A 158 6.90 1.94 -0.53
N SER A 159 5.76 1.28 -0.73
CA SER A 159 4.53 1.63 0.01
C SER A 159 4.60 1.14 1.46
N ILE A 160 5.27 0.02 1.72
CA ILE A 160 5.50 -0.50 3.07
C ILE A 160 6.50 0.37 3.83
N GLU A 161 7.57 0.84 3.18
CA GLU A 161 8.55 1.77 3.74
C GLU A 161 7.89 3.09 4.17
N LEU A 162 6.98 3.64 3.36
CA LEU A 162 6.18 4.80 3.74
C LEU A 162 5.27 4.50 4.95
N GLY A 163 4.63 3.32 4.95
CA GLY A 163 3.84 2.86 6.09
C GLY A 163 4.64 2.83 7.38
N LEU A 164 5.84 2.26 7.33
CA LEU A 164 6.79 2.20 8.44
C LEU A 164 7.23 3.60 8.88
N HIS A 165 7.65 4.43 7.94
CA HIS A 165 8.21 5.75 8.25
C HIS A 165 7.20 6.69 8.94
N TYR A 166 5.92 6.61 8.55
CA TYR A 166 4.85 7.45 9.08
C TYR A 166 3.94 6.74 10.10
N ASP A 167 4.25 5.50 10.50
CA ASP A 167 3.38 4.63 11.31
C ASP A 167 1.92 4.62 10.81
N MET A 168 1.77 4.51 9.48
CA MET A 168 0.49 4.43 8.77
C MET A 168 0.09 2.96 8.60
N PRO A 169 -0.96 2.47 9.28
CA PRO A 169 -1.39 1.07 9.19
C PRO A 169 -1.91 0.77 7.78
N ILE A 170 -1.49 -0.36 7.21
CA ILE A 170 -1.91 -0.77 5.87
C ILE A 170 -2.73 -2.05 5.98
N PHE A 171 -3.94 -2.04 5.40
CA PHE A 171 -4.86 -3.16 5.48
C PHE A 171 -5.18 -3.73 4.12
N ILE A 172 -4.68 -4.93 3.84
CA ILE A 172 -4.86 -5.62 2.57
C ILE A 172 -6.17 -6.41 2.61
N LYS A 173 -7.07 -6.12 1.66
CA LYS A 173 -8.41 -6.70 1.56
C LYS A 173 -8.69 -7.22 0.16
N SER A 174 -9.64 -8.15 0.06
CA SER A 174 -10.11 -8.68 -1.22
C SER A 174 -11.27 -7.86 -1.76
N PHE A 175 -11.32 -7.65 -3.08
CA PHE A 175 -12.51 -7.15 -3.77
C PHE A 175 -13.66 -8.18 -3.81
N PHE A 176 -13.33 -9.48 -3.82
CA PHE A 176 -14.29 -10.55 -4.15
C PHE A 176 -14.97 -11.16 -2.93
N GLU A 177 -14.34 -11.05 -1.76
CA GLU A 177 -14.83 -11.70 -0.55
C GLU A 177 -14.66 -10.76 0.64
N SER A 178 -15.71 -10.66 1.45
CA SER A 178 -15.60 -10.05 2.78
C SER A 178 -14.78 -10.97 3.67
N GLY A 179 -13.78 -10.42 4.32
CA GLY A 179 -12.86 -11.20 5.13
C GLY A 179 -11.97 -10.33 5.98
N THR A 180 -11.23 -10.99 6.86
CA THR A 180 -10.35 -10.35 7.83
C THR A 180 -9.09 -9.76 7.21
N GLY A 181 -8.74 -10.06 5.95
CA GLY A 181 -7.59 -9.45 5.27
C GLY A 181 -6.25 -9.71 5.97
N THR A 182 -5.25 -8.87 5.70
CA THR A 182 -3.97 -8.83 6.42
C THR A 182 -3.67 -7.40 6.81
N ILE A 183 -3.47 -7.12 8.10
CA ILE A 183 -2.98 -5.82 8.55
C ILE A 183 -1.46 -5.82 8.71
N ILE A 184 -0.83 -4.77 8.19
CA ILE A 184 0.59 -4.46 8.32
C ILE A 184 0.72 -3.20 9.20
N CYS A 185 1.24 -3.34 10.43
CA CYS A 185 1.54 -2.22 11.30
C CYS A 185 2.40 -2.61 12.51
N ASN A 186 2.76 -1.64 13.35
CA ASN A 186 3.34 -1.90 14.66
C ASN A 186 2.32 -2.53 15.63
N MET A 187 2.76 -3.40 16.54
CA MET A 187 1.88 -4.08 17.50
C MET A 187 1.10 -3.11 18.39
N GLU A 188 1.73 -2.02 18.85
CA GLU A 188 1.04 -0.99 19.65
C GLU A 188 -0.10 -0.34 18.85
N LYS A 189 0.17 0.00 17.59
CA LYS A 189 -0.80 0.58 16.67
C LYS A 189 -1.97 -0.37 16.41
N LEU A 190 -1.69 -1.67 16.21
CA LEU A 190 -2.71 -2.71 16.08
C LEU A 190 -3.62 -2.79 17.30
N ASN A 191 -3.03 -2.85 18.50
CA ASN A 191 -3.79 -2.89 19.75
C ASN A 191 -4.71 -1.66 19.89
N ASN A 192 -4.23 -0.48 19.50
CA ASN A 192 -5.03 0.74 19.50
C ASN A 192 -6.18 0.68 18.49
N LEU A 193 -5.94 0.19 17.26
CA LEU A 193 -6.99 0.03 16.25
C LEU A 193 -8.07 -0.97 16.69
N GLN A 194 -7.67 -2.08 17.33
CA GLN A 194 -8.59 -3.06 17.91
C GLN A 194 -9.44 -2.47 19.03
N LYS A 195 -8.83 -1.73 19.96
CA LYS A 195 -9.55 -1.03 21.04
C LYS A 195 -10.58 -0.03 20.50
N ARG A 196 -10.27 0.63 19.38
CA ARG A 196 -11.16 1.56 18.69
C ARG A 196 -12.22 0.87 17.82
N GLY A 197 -12.21 -0.46 17.71
CA GLY A 197 -13.15 -1.22 16.88
C GLY A 197 -12.93 -1.07 15.37
N ILE A 198 -11.81 -0.49 14.94
CA ILE A 198 -11.48 -0.32 13.51
C ILE A 198 -11.13 -1.68 12.89
N ILE A 199 -10.54 -2.58 13.69
CA ILE A 199 -10.14 -3.92 13.26
C ILE A 199 -10.65 -4.94 14.26
N VAL A 200 -11.32 -5.97 13.75
CA VAL A 200 -12.01 -6.99 14.55
C VAL A 200 -11.22 -8.31 14.63
N ASN A 201 -10.10 -8.43 13.89
CA ASN A 201 -9.32 -9.66 13.83
C ASN A 201 -8.73 -9.99 15.20
N LYS A 202 -9.06 -11.17 15.74
CA LYS A 202 -8.28 -11.81 16.79
C LYS A 202 -7.01 -12.36 16.15
N ILE A 203 -5.85 -11.85 16.55
CA ILE A 203 -4.57 -12.45 16.18
C ILE A 203 -4.52 -13.81 16.89
N THR A 204 -4.48 -14.88 16.11
CA THR A 204 -4.49 -16.26 16.64
C THR A 204 -3.14 -16.94 16.53
N GLU A 205 -2.16 -16.33 15.86
CA GLU A 205 -0.85 -16.95 15.63
C GLU A 205 0.25 -16.30 16.48
N ASN A 206 0.95 -17.14 17.25
CA ASN A 206 2.20 -16.80 17.90
C ASN A 206 3.34 -17.15 16.92
N ARG A 207 4.11 -16.16 16.48
CA ARG A 207 5.16 -16.36 15.47
C ARG A 207 6.54 -16.26 16.09
N ASN A 208 7.35 -17.30 15.88
CA ASN A 208 8.76 -17.29 16.22
C ASN A 208 9.56 -16.79 15.01
N LYS A 209 10.28 -15.67 15.16
CA LYS A 209 11.16 -15.16 14.10
C LYS A 209 12.51 -15.86 14.18
N VAL A 210 12.92 -16.48 13.07
CA VAL A 210 14.27 -17.00 12.86
C VAL A 210 15.08 -15.90 12.18
N THR A 211 16.08 -15.34 12.84
CA THR A 211 16.88 -14.22 12.31
C THR A 211 18.18 -14.66 11.65
N GLY A 212 18.55 -15.93 11.78
CA GLY A 212 19.77 -16.47 11.19
C GLY A 212 19.78 -17.98 11.14
N VAL A 213 20.14 -18.50 9.96
CA VAL A 213 20.53 -19.89 9.74
C VAL A 213 21.96 -19.85 9.22
N THR A 214 22.90 -20.34 10.02
CA THR A 214 24.31 -20.50 9.62
C THR A 214 24.66 -21.97 9.54
N SER A 215 25.61 -22.34 8.69
CA SER A 215 26.03 -23.72 8.48
C SER A 215 27.54 -23.83 8.55
N GLU A 216 28.04 -24.82 9.27
CA GLU A 216 29.44 -25.25 9.25
C GLU A 216 29.50 -26.77 9.07
N GLY A 217 30.07 -27.23 7.95
CA GLY A 217 30.06 -28.63 7.56
C GLY A 217 28.63 -29.18 7.38
N ASN A 218 28.27 -30.18 8.18
CA ASN A 218 26.93 -30.80 8.19
C ASN A 218 26.03 -30.28 9.33
N ILE A 219 26.41 -29.19 10.01
CA ILE A 219 25.67 -28.65 11.15
C ILE A 219 25.05 -27.30 10.77
N SER A 220 23.73 -27.20 10.88
CA SER A 220 23.02 -25.91 10.82
C SER A 220 22.73 -25.40 12.22
N LYS A 221 23.13 -24.16 12.52
CA LYS A 221 22.77 -23.45 13.75
C LYS A 221 21.66 -22.45 13.44
N ILE A 222 20.56 -22.58 14.16
CA ILE A 222 19.39 -21.71 14.07
C ILE A 222 19.36 -20.83 15.32
N THR A 223 19.28 -19.51 15.14
CA THR A 223 19.08 -18.57 16.25
C THR A 223 17.63 -18.09 16.25
N LEU A 224 16.95 -18.29 17.38
CA LEU A 224 15.55 -17.92 17.58
C LEU A 224 15.50 -16.75 18.56
N HIS A 225 14.87 -15.64 18.16
CA HIS A 225 14.61 -14.50 19.05
C HIS A 225 13.11 -14.45 19.39
N ASN A 226 12.78 -13.93 20.59
CA ASN A 226 11.42 -13.83 21.14
C ASN A 226 10.70 -15.17 21.39
N PHE A 227 11.36 -16.11 22.06
CA PHE A 227 10.61 -17.14 22.78
C PHE A 227 9.88 -16.49 23.96
N LEU A 228 8.60 -16.19 23.79
CA LEU A 228 7.69 -16.14 24.92
C LEU A 228 7.59 -17.59 25.43
N THR A 229 8.42 -17.92 26.41
CA THR A 229 8.12 -19.04 27.28
C THR A 229 6.83 -18.66 28.00
N ASN A 230 5.71 -19.26 27.59
CA ASN A 230 4.55 -19.33 28.47
C ASN A 230 5.04 -20.05 29.72
N GLN A 231 5.35 -19.29 30.77
CA GLN A 231 5.49 -19.84 32.10
C GLN A 231 4.09 -20.15 32.60
N VAL A 232 3.81 -21.47 32.61
CA VAL A 232 2.76 -22.23 33.33
C VAL A 232 1.32 -21.97 32.90
#